data_AF-A0AAD0WNB1-F1
#
_entry.id   AF-A0AAD0WNB1-F1
#
_cell.length_a   1.000
_cell.length_b   1.000
_cell.length_c   1.000
_cell.angle_alpha   90.00
_cell.angle_beta   90.00
_cell.angle_gamma   90.00
#
_symmetry.space_group_name_H-M   'P 1'
#
loop_
_entity.id
_entity.type
_entity.pdbx_description
1 polymer ?
#
loop_
_entity_poly.entity_id
_entity_poly.type
_entity_poly.pdbx_seq_one_letter_code
_entity_poly.pdbx_strand_id
1 'polypeptide(L)'
;MGYFLGTIVAVSVAIIIFFSRYEADDSSFLSSLNSAEKSFLVLNENYINLYSDLSTINFAKIYSSDIFPSYISAVSGENLKYKDNSSLGSVENTIKNEINLAFENEVEADIKKYSTTKLIFPNSKIEYILVPIVTSDNPTQDSGSTIDLSKDAGNGYKLFVDFSNETALINKPAFTENRYKDLCQKELFGIFFTKANNINENLNLTTSGDKNDGKFACIIFK
;
A
#
# COMPACT_ATOMS: atom_id res chain seq x y z
N MET A 1 -50.35 -23.20 22.50
CA MET A 1 -49.97 -23.28 21.06
C MET A 1 -49.43 -21.96 20.46
N GLY A 2 -49.19 -20.89 21.23
CA GLY A 2 -48.65 -19.62 20.69
C GLY A 2 -47.11 -19.51 20.65
N TYR A 3 -46.39 -20.33 21.41
CA TYR A 3 -44.93 -20.19 21.55
C TYR A 3 -44.11 -20.74 20.38
N PHE A 4 -44.64 -21.72 19.63
CA PHE A 4 -43.94 -22.30 18.47
C PHE A 4 -43.98 -21.40 17.22
N LEU A 5 -45.09 -20.67 17.00
CA LEU A 5 -45.19 -19.69 15.91
C LEU A 5 -44.28 -18.47 16.16
N GLY A 6 -44.17 -18.01 17.41
CA GLY A 6 -43.28 -16.91 17.78
C GLY A 6 -41.80 -17.19 17.51
N THR A 7 -41.34 -18.41 17.80
CA THR A 7 -39.94 -18.82 17.54
C THR A 7 -39.62 -18.95 16.06
N ILE A 8 -40.55 -19.43 15.22
CA ILE A 8 -40.31 -19.55 13.77
C ILE A 8 -40.22 -18.16 13.13
N VAL A 9 -41.10 -17.23 13.51
CA VAL A 9 -41.05 -15.84 13.01
C VAL A 9 -39.78 -15.13 13.49
N ALA A 10 -39.35 -15.32 14.75
CA ALA A 10 -38.11 -14.73 15.26
C ALA A 10 -36.85 -15.25 14.53
N VAL A 11 -36.78 -16.55 14.26
CA VAL A 11 -35.67 -17.15 13.49
C VAL A 11 -35.67 -16.65 12.04
N SER A 12 -36.85 -16.52 11.43
CA SER A 12 -36.97 -16.05 10.04
C SER A 12 -36.55 -14.59 9.89
N VAL A 13 -36.95 -13.74 10.84
CA VAL A 13 -36.52 -12.32 10.88
C VAL A 13 -35.02 -12.22 11.16
N ALA A 14 -34.47 -13.05 12.05
CA ALA A 14 -33.03 -13.08 12.29
C ALA A 14 -32.24 -13.47 11.02
N ILE A 15 -32.69 -14.51 10.29
CA ILE A 15 -32.06 -14.94 9.04
C ILE A 15 -32.11 -13.84 7.97
N ILE A 16 -33.24 -13.15 7.82
CA ILE A 16 -33.38 -12.02 6.88
C ILE A 16 -32.49 -10.84 7.29
N ILE A 17 -32.37 -10.55 8.59
CA ILE A 17 -31.45 -9.51 9.10
C ILE A 17 -29.99 -9.92 8.86
N PHE A 18 -29.64 -11.19 9.04
CA PHE A 18 -28.29 -11.70 8.76
C PHE A 18 -27.96 -11.60 7.26
N PHE A 19 -28.86 -12.03 6.36
CA PHE A 19 -28.62 -11.95 4.92
C PHE A 19 -28.61 -10.51 4.39
N SER A 20 -29.50 -9.64 4.87
CA SER A 20 -29.50 -8.23 4.47
C SER A 20 -28.29 -7.44 4.98
N ARG A 21 -27.79 -7.76 6.18
CA ARG A 21 -26.50 -7.22 6.66
C ARG A 21 -25.32 -7.75 5.84
N TYR A 22 -25.36 -9.02 5.45
CA TYR A 22 -24.29 -9.65 4.68
C TYR A 22 -24.16 -9.04 3.26
N GLU A 23 -25.27 -8.79 2.55
CA GLU A 23 -25.22 -8.18 1.21
C GLU A 23 -24.75 -6.71 1.22
N ALA A 24 -25.22 -5.92 2.19
CA ALA A 24 -24.82 -4.51 2.30
C ALA A 24 -23.33 -4.39 2.67
N ASP A 25 -22.84 -5.21 3.60
CA ASP A 25 -21.44 -5.19 4.05
C ASP A 25 -20.49 -5.76 2.97
N ASP A 26 -20.88 -6.83 2.26
CA ASP A 26 -20.11 -7.38 1.14
C ASP A 26 -19.99 -6.39 -0.03
N SER A 27 -21.02 -5.60 -0.32
CA SER A 27 -20.95 -4.59 -1.40
C SER A 27 -19.91 -3.50 -1.10
N SER A 28 -19.82 -3.08 0.17
CA SER A 28 -18.84 -2.08 0.62
C SER A 28 -17.42 -2.64 0.64
N PHE A 29 -17.27 -3.90 1.07
CA PHE A 29 -16.02 -4.64 1.03
C PHE A 29 -15.51 -4.83 -0.40
N LEU A 30 -16.34 -5.35 -1.31
CA LEU A 30 -15.99 -5.59 -2.70
C LEU A 30 -15.64 -4.28 -3.43
N SER A 31 -16.38 -3.20 -3.16
CA SER A 31 -16.06 -1.88 -3.71
C SER A 31 -14.68 -1.39 -3.23
N SER A 32 -14.42 -1.50 -1.93
CA SER A 32 -13.13 -1.09 -1.33
C SER A 32 -11.98 -1.94 -1.86
N LEU A 33 -12.19 -3.26 -1.98
CA LEU A 33 -11.20 -4.19 -2.53
C LEU A 33 -10.90 -3.84 -3.99
N ASN A 34 -11.92 -3.73 -4.85
CA ASN A 34 -11.73 -3.38 -6.27
C ASN A 34 -11.04 -2.02 -6.46
N SER A 35 -11.35 -1.03 -5.61
CA SER A 35 -10.69 0.28 -5.64
C SER A 35 -9.21 0.17 -5.28
N ALA A 36 -8.90 -0.66 -4.28
CA ALA A 36 -7.55 -0.86 -3.80
C ALA A 36 -6.70 -1.70 -4.77
N GLU A 37 -7.28 -2.72 -5.41
CA GLU A 37 -6.64 -3.46 -6.51
C GLU A 37 -6.28 -2.56 -7.68
N LYS A 38 -7.20 -1.69 -8.11
CA LYS A 38 -6.95 -0.71 -9.18
C LYS A 38 -5.85 0.26 -8.80
N SER A 39 -5.88 0.76 -7.57
CA SER A 39 -4.82 1.63 -7.02
C SER A 39 -3.46 0.94 -7.10
N PHE A 40 -3.38 -0.32 -6.66
CA PHE A 40 -2.15 -1.12 -6.69
C PHE A 40 -1.62 -1.33 -8.12
N LEU A 41 -2.49 -1.66 -9.08
CA LEU A 41 -2.10 -1.83 -10.48
C LEU A 41 -1.66 -0.52 -11.15
N VAL A 42 -2.40 0.57 -10.91
CA VAL A 42 -2.02 1.90 -11.40
C VAL A 42 -0.65 2.31 -10.89
N LEU A 43 -0.31 1.99 -9.64
CA LEU A 43 1.01 2.25 -9.07
C LEU A 43 2.13 1.48 -9.79
N ASN A 44 1.83 0.26 -10.20
CA ASN A 44 2.79 -0.54 -10.95
C ASN A 44 2.96 -0.02 -12.39
N GLU A 45 1.88 -0.01 -13.16
CA GLU A 45 1.94 0.20 -14.61
C GLU A 45 2.46 1.59 -15.01
N ASN A 46 2.12 2.63 -14.23
CA ASN A 46 2.38 4.01 -14.64
C ASN A 46 3.72 4.57 -14.16
N TYR A 47 4.23 4.13 -13.00
CA TYR A 47 5.38 4.81 -12.38
C TYR A 47 6.72 4.11 -12.59
N ILE A 48 6.72 2.80 -12.84
CA ILE A 48 7.98 2.01 -12.92
C ILE A 48 8.63 2.14 -14.29
N ASN A 49 7.82 2.17 -15.35
CA ASN A 49 8.31 2.32 -16.72
C ASN A 49 9.05 3.64 -16.97
N LEU A 50 8.94 4.59 -16.03
CA LEU A 50 9.58 5.91 -16.11
C LEU A 50 11.02 5.91 -15.60
N TYR A 51 11.45 4.84 -14.93
CA TYR A 51 12.79 4.71 -14.36
C TYR A 51 13.60 3.67 -15.14
N SER A 52 14.79 4.04 -15.62
CA SER A 52 15.77 3.09 -16.17
C SER A 52 16.47 2.32 -15.05
N ASP A 53 16.86 3.02 -13.98
CA ASP A 53 17.42 2.52 -12.73
C ASP A 53 16.44 2.78 -11.58
N LEU A 54 16.12 1.74 -10.81
CA LEU A 54 15.16 1.78 -9.71
C LEU A 54 15.80 2.11 -8.36
N SER A 55 17.11 2.35 -8.29
CA SER A 55 17.85 2.67 -7.06
C SER A 55 17.29 3.85 -6.27
N THR A 56 16.58 4.77 -6.95
CA THR A 56 16.03 6.00 -6.37
C THR A 56 14.50 6.07 -6.41
N ILE A 57 13.81 4.96 -6.71
CA ILE A 57 12.36 4.95 -6.84
C ILE A 57 11.69 5.18 -5.48
N ASN A 58 10.84 6.20 -5.40
CA ASN A 58 9.95 6.44 -4.27
C ASN A 58 8.85 7.42 -4.68
N PHE A 59 7.81 7.52 -3.85
CA PHE A 59 6.69 8.43 -4.14
C PHE A 59 7.08 9.92 -4.08
N ALA A 60 8.05 10.32 -3.27
CA ALA A 60 8.46 11.72 -3.23
C ALA A 60 9.09 12.17 -4.56
N LYS A 61 9.95 11.35 -5.17
CA LYS A 61 10.59 11.63 -6.46
C LYS A 61 9.59 11.60 -7.62
N ILE A 62 8.63 10.67 -7.59
CA ILE A 62 7.51 10.65 -8.54
C ILE A 62 6.68 11.94 -8.43
N TYR A 63 6.45 12.42 -7.21
CA TYR A 63 5.73 13.66 -6.95
C TYR A 63 6.47 14.91 -7.41
N SER A 64 7.77 15.01 -7.14
CA SER A 64 8.57 16.15 -7.57
C SER A 64 8.74 16.23 -9.09
N SER A 65 8.51 15.13 -9.79
CA SER A 65 8.57 15.03 -11.26
C SER A 65 7.23 15.33 -11.95
N ASP A 66 6.19 15.74 -11.21
CA ASP A 66 4.84 16.02 -11.75
C ASP A 66 4.19 14.83 -12.50
N ILE A 67 4.61 13.61 -12.17
CA ILE A 67 4.10 12.38 -12.79
C ILE A 67 2.79 11.95 -12.12
N PHE A 68 2.56 12.33 -10.86
CA PHE A 68 1.28 12.07 -10.23
C PHE A 68 0.17 12.84 -10.93
N PRO A 69 -1.01 12.23 -11.12
CA PRO A 69 -2.19 12.95 -11.55
C PRO A 69 -2.47 14.17 -10.66
N SER A 70 -3.00 15.24 -11.26
CA SER A 70 -3.21 16.58 -10.68
C SER A 70 -4.06 16.65 -9.39
N TYR A 71 -4.59 15.51 -8.93
CA TYR A 71 -5.37 15.37 -7.70
C TYR A 71 -4.54 14.89 -6.48
N ILE A 72 -3.24 14.66 -6.63
CA ILE A 72 -2.33 14.28 -5.53
C ILE A 72 -1.47 15.50 -5.20
N SER A 73 -1.55 16.01 -3.96
CA SER A 73 -0.68 17.09 -3.48
C SER A 73 0.06 16.67 -2.22
N ALA A 74 1.32 17.09 -2.06
CA ALA A 74 2.05 16.88 -0.82
C ALA A 74 1.53 17.78 0.30
N VAL A 75 1.42 17.23 1.51
CA VAL A 75 1.32 18.03 2.73
C VAL A 75 2.70 18.00 3.39
N SER A 76 3.18 19.13 3.90
CA SER A 76 4.47 19.19 4.56
C SER A 76 4.52 18.22 5.75
N GLY A 77 5.50 17.31 5.74
CA GLY A 77 5.74 16.35 6.81
C GLY A 77 5.18 14.95 6.54
N GLU A 78 6.11 14.02 6.32
CA GLU A 78 6.06 12.54 6.45
C GLU A 78 4.93 11.75 5.75
N ASN A 79 3.91 12.38 5.16
CA ASN A 79 2.77 11.68 4.57
C ASN A 79 2.24 12.47 3.37
N LEU A 80 2.29 11.93 2.14
CA LEU A 80 1.52 12.50 1.02
C LEU A 80 0.05 12.24 1.33
N LYS A 81 -0.62 13.28 1.82
CA LYS A 81 -2.05 13.24 2.11
C LYS A 81 -2.81 13.76 0.92
N TYR A 82 -3.83 13.01 0.52
CA TYR A 82 -4.85 13.45 -0.43
C TYR A 82 -5.39 14.83 -0.07
N LYS A 83 -5.63 15.66 -1.10
CA LYS A 83 -6.14 17.00 -0.89
C LYS A 83 -7.64 17.06 -1.02
N ASP A 84 -8.24 17.67 -0.02
CA ASP A 84 -9.46 18.43 -0.21
C ASP A 84 -9.09 19.68 -1.03
N ASN A 85 -9.13 19.56 -2.37
CA ASN A 85 -9.15 20.58 -3.47
C ASN A 85 -8.50 21.97 -3.30
N SER A 86 -7.64 22.21 -2.32
CA SER A 86 -6.96 23.49 -2.10
C SER A 86 -5.78 23.63 -3.09
N SER A 87 -5.31 24.82 -3.41
CA SER A 87 -4.01 24.97 -4.12
C SER A 87 -2.97 25.33 -3.07
N LEU A 88 -1.84 24.61 -3.01
CA LEU A 88 -0.78 24.89 -2.02
C LEU A 88 0.21 25.93 -2.53
N GLY A 89 0.05 26.40 -3.77
CA GLY A 89 0.78 27.54 -4.34
C GLY A 89 2.29 27.41 -4.20
N SER A 90 2.93 28.41 -3.60
CA SER A 90 4.38 28.49 -3.41
C SER A 90 4.96 27.38 -2.52
N VAL A 91 4.19 26.86 -1.56
CA VAL A 91 4.66 25.82 -0.62
C VAL A 91 4.92 24.50 -1.35
N GLU A 92 4.06 24.16 -2.31
CA GLU A 92 4.21 22.96 -3.12
C GLU A 92 5.49 23.01 -3.97
N ASN A 93 5.76 24.15 -4.60
CA ASN A 93 6.98 24.34 -5.39
C ASN A 93 8.25 24.27 -4.51
N THR A 94 8.21 24.81 -3.29
CA THR A 94 9.32 24.69 -2.34
C THR A 94 9.57 23.23 -1.96
N ILE A 95 8.53 22.46 -1.65
CA ILE A 95 8.67 21.03 -1.30
C ILE A 95 9.25 20.23 -2.46
N LYS A 96 8.78 20.44 -3.70
CA LYS A 96 9.32 19.76 -4.88
C LYS A 96 10.79 20.08 -5.09
N ASN A 97 11.17 21.35 -4.91
CA ASN A 97 12.57 21.76 -5.00
C ASN A 97 13.44 21.15 -3.90
N GLU A 98 12.95 21.07 -2.66
CA GLU A 98 13.66 20.40 -1.56
C GLU A 98 13.89 18.91 -1.85
N ILE A 99 12.88 18.21 -2.36
CA ILE A 99 13.00 16.80 -2.77
C ILE A 99 14.06 16.68 -3.86
N ASN A 100 13.96 17.47 -4.94
CA ASN A 100 14.91 17.39 -6.05
C ASN A 100 16.35 17.68 -5.57
N LEU A 101 16.55 18.70 -4.75
CA LEU A 101 17.86 19.02 -4.18
C LEU A 101 18.40 17.90 -3.27
N ALA A 102 17.56 17.21 -2.51
CA ALA A 102 18.00 16.09 -1.69
C ALA A 102 18.55 14.93 -2.53
N PHE A 103 17.89 14.63 -3.66
CA PHE A 103 18.33 13.58 -4.58
C PHE A 103 19.49 14.01 -5.48
N GLU A 104 19.56 15.28 -5.90
CA GLU A 104 20.66 15.82 -6.71
C GLU A 104 21.97 15.95 -5.92
N ASN A 105 21.89 16.37 -4.66
CA ASN A 105 23.07 16.54 -3.80
C ASN A 105 23.46 15.25 -3.04
N GLU A 106 22.77 14.14 -3.29
CA GLU A 106 23.01 12.84 -2.65
C GLU A 106 23.05 12.92 -1.10
N VAL A 107 22.22 13.79 -0.50
CA VAL A 107 22.19 13.97 0.95
C VAL A 107 21.47 12.80 1.60
N GLU A 108 22.23 11.85 2.13
CA GLU A 108 21.72 10.56 2.61
C GLU A 108 20.55 10.69 3.63
N ALA A 109 20.65 11.63 4.56
CA ALA A 109 19.62 11.86 5.57
C ALA A 109 18.29 12.33 4.96
N ASP A 110 18.35 13.23 3.98
CA ASP A 110 17.17 13.76 3.31
C ASP A 110 16.58 12.74 2.35
N ILE A 111 17.41 11.99 1.62
CA ILE A 111 16.98 10.88 0.77
C ILE A 111 16.19 9.85 1.58
N LYS A 112 16.70 9.45 2.75
CA LYS A 112 16.00 8.51 3.63
C LYS A 112 14.65 9.05 4.08
N LYS A 113 14.61 10.31 4.52
CA LYS A 113 13.38 11.01 4.94
C LYS A 113 12.31 11.03 3.84
N TYR A 114 12.69 11.30 2.60
CA TYR A 114 11.75 11.36 1.48
C TYR A 114 11.43 9.97 0.87
N SER A 115 12.29 8.96 1.06
CA SER A 115 12.06 7.61 0.54
C SER A 115 10.98 6.85 1.31
N THR A 116 10.79 7.12 2.60
CA THR A 116 9.72 6.52 3.42
C THR A 116 8.36 7.22 3.27
N THR A 117 8.24 8.09 2.27
CA THR A 117 7.01 8.84 2.03
C THR A 117 5.85 7.91 1.69
N LYS A 118 4.76 8.06 2.43
CA LYS A 118 3.51 7.30 2.22
C LYS A 118 2.62 7.98 1.20
N LEU A 119 1.95 7.19 0.36
CA LEU A 119 0.89 7.63 -0.54
C LEU A 119 -0.46 7.11 -0.02
N ILE A 120 -1.46 7.99 0.02
CA ILE A 120 -2.85 7.66 0.40
C ILE A 120 -3.79 8.20 -0.68
N PHE A 121 -4.63 7.33 -1.25
CA PHE A 121 -5.57 7.72 -2.30
C PHE A 121 -6.82 8.46 -1.77
N PRO A 122 -7.44 9.33 -2.60
CA PRO A 122 -8.78 9.86 -2.35
C PRO A 122 -9.77 8.78 -1.90
N ASN A 123 -10.49 9.01 -0.81
CA ASN A 123 -11.55 8.11 -0.30
C ASN A 123 -11.07 6.70 0.10
N SER A 124 -9.77 6.49 0.23
CA SER A 124 -9.18 5.26 0.77
C SER A 124 -8.37 5.59 2.01
N LYS A 125 -8.37 4.69 2.98
CA LYS A 125 -7.49 4.77 4.16
C LYS A 125 -6.27 3.86 4.05
N ILE A 126 -5.99 3.37 2.85
CA ILE A 126 -4.86 2.48 2.58
C ILE A 126 -3.62 3.32 2.31
N GLU A 127 -2.54 2.99 3.02
CA GLU A 127 -1.25 3.63 2.89
C GLU A 127 -0.33 2.75 2.04
N TYR A 128 0.33 3.36 1.07
CA TYR A 128 1.31 2.69 0.20
C TYR A 128 2.68 3.31 0.45
N ILE A 129 3.71 2.48 0.51
CA ILE A 129 5.11 2.91 0.58
C ILE A 129 5.87 2.22 -0.54
N LEU A 130 6.58 3.01 -1.34
CA LEU A 130 7.39 2.55 -2.47
C LEU A 130 8.84 2.85 -2.18
N VAL A 131 9.67 1.81 -2.09
CA VAL A 131 11.10 1.92 -1.81
C VAL A 131 11.93 1.00 -2.71
N PRO A 132 13.19 1.36 -3.03
CA PRO A 132 14.07 0.52 -3.83
C PRO A 132 14.47 -0.76 -3.07
N ILE A 133 14.89 -1.78 -3.81
CA ILE A 133 15.70 -2.87 -3.24
C ILE A 133 17.10 -2.32 -2.95
N VAL A 134 17.61 -2.63 -1.75
CA VAL A 134 18.93 -2.21 -1.28
C VAL A 134 19.81 -3.43 -0.99
N THR A 135 21.13 -3.24 -0.98
CA THR A 135 22.13 -4.32 -0.86
C THR A 135 22.19 -5.01 0.51
N SER A 136 21.38 -4.59 1.48
CA SER A 136 21.24 -5.22 2.79
C SER A 136 19.91 -5.93 3.01
N ASP A 137 19.09 -6.02 1.97
CA ASP A 137 17.69 -6.42 2.11
C ASP A 137 17.55 -7.94 2.10
N ASN A 138 17.28 -8.47 3.29
CA ASN A 138 17.21 -9.90 3.56
C ASN A 138 15.91 -10.27 4.30
N PRO A 139 14.73 -10.02 3.72
CA PRO A 139 13.46 -10.32 4.39
C PRO A 139 13.24 -11.83 4.55
N THR A 140 12.55 -12.20 5.63
CA THR A 140 12.25 -13.61 5.93
C THR A 140 10.82 -13.95 5.50
N GLN A 141 10.69 -14.99 4.69
CA GLN A 141 9.41 -15.53 4.24
C GLN A 141 8.65 -16.24 5.35
N ASP A 142 7.35 -16.46 5.13
CA ASP A 142 6.49 -17.19 6.08
C ASP A 142 6.97 -18.62 6.33
N SER A 143 7.67 -19.21 5.36
CA SER A 143 8.31 -20.53 5.46
C SER A 143 9.53 -20.56 6.39
N GLY A 144 9.98 -19.40 6.89
CA GLY A 144 11.20 -19.25 7.67
C GLY A 144 12.47 -19.13 6.81
N SER A 145 12.34 -19.10 5.49
CA SER A 145 13.48 -18.90 4.57
C SER A 145 13.79 -17.41 4.40
N THR A 146 15.04 -17.02 4.57
CA THR A 146 15.51 -15.67 4.24
C THR A 146 15.82 -15.59 2.75
N ILE A 147 15.31 -14.55 2.09
CA ILE A 147 15.61 -14.26 0.69
C ILE A 147 16.63 -13.12 0.65
N ASP A 148 17.78 -13.36 0.02
CA ASP A 148 18.78 -12.33 -0.25
C ASP A 148 18.42 -11.59 -1.55
N LEU A 149 17.99 -10.34 -1.42
CA LEU A 149 17.61 -9.47 -2.53
C LEU A 149 18.74 -8.55 -2.97
N SER A 150 19.93 -8.66 -2.37
CA SER A 150 21.03 -7.71 -2.58
C SER A 150 21.49 -7.63 -4.03
N LYS A 151 21.30 -8.71 -4.79
CA LYS A 151 21.64 -8.82 -6.23
C LYS A 151 20.66 -8.05 -7.13
N ASP A 152 19.47 -7.77 -6.63
CA ASP A 152 18.40 -7.09 -7.35
C ASP A 152 18.34 -5.59 -6.99
N ALA A 153 19.31 -5.09 -6.21
CA ALA A 153 19.44 -3.68 -5.92
C ALA A 153 19.58 -2.86 -7.22
N GLY A 154 18.72 -1.85 -7.40
CA GLY A 154 18.61 -1.06 -8.63
C GLY A 154 17.77 -1.70 -9.75
N ASN A 155 17.48 -3.00 -9.66
CA ASN A 155 16.70 -3.77 -10.66
C ASN A 155 15.31 -4.20 -10.15
N GLY A 156 14.90 -3.70 -8.99
CA GLY A 156 13.58 -3.97 -8.44
C GLY A 156 13.24 -3.02 -7.31
N TYR A 157 12.02 -3.16 -6.81
CA TYR A 157 11.48 -2.32 -5.74
C TYR A 157 10.53 -3.11 -4.85
N LYS A 158 10.21 -2.52 -3.70
CA LYS A 158 9.23 -3.03 -2.75
C LYS A 158 8.07 -2.07 -2.69
N LEU A 159 6.88 -2.63 -2.79
CA LEU A 159 5.63 -1.95 -2.52
C LEU A 159 5.07 -2.51 -1.22
N PHE A 160 5.16 -1.73 -0.15
CA PHE A 160 4.55 -2.03 1.13
C PHE A 160 3.16 -1.38 1.17
N VAL A 161 2.18 -2.14 1.68
CA VAL A 161 0.78 -1.73 1.73
C VAL A 161 0.27 -1.94 3.14
N ASP A 162 -0.35 -0.91 3.69
CA ASP A 162 -0.97 -0.91 5.01
C ASP A 162 -2.45 -0.52 4.87
N PHE A 163 -3.34 -1.46 5.14
CA PHE A 163 -4.78 -1.25 5.19
C PHE A 163 -5.35 -1.34 6.61
N SER A 164 -4.51 -1.24 7.66
CA SER A 164 -4.97 -1.32 9.06
C SER A 164 -6.03 -0.27 9.39
N ASN A 165 -6.00 0.86 8.70
CA ASN A 165 -6.94 1.97 8.86
C ASN A 165 -8.22 1.81 8.01
N GLU A 166 -8.28 0.83 7.11
CA GLU A 166 -9.43 0.56 6.25
C GLU A 166 -10.32 -0.54 6.86
N THR A 167 -11.37 -0.10 7.56
CA THR A 167 -12.27 -0.96 8.34
C THR A 167 -12.91 -2.06 7.51
N ALA A 168 -13.24 -1.80 6.24
CA ALA A 168 -13.85 -2.81 5.39
C ALA A 168 -12.89 -3.98 5.10
N LEU A 169 -11.60 -3.69 4.92
CA LEU A 169 -10.59 -4.67 4.54
C LEU A 169 -9.97 -5.40 5.73
N ILE A 170 -9.70 -4.67 6.84
CA ILE A 170 -9.09 -5.24 8.06
C ILE A 170 -9.98 -6.28 8.74
N ASN A 171 -11.29 -6.20 8.53
CA ASN A 171 -12.25 -7.18 9.05
C ASN A 171 -12.26 -8.49 8.24
N LYS A 172 -11.61 -8.53 7.07
CA LYS A 172 -11.52 -9.69 6.17
C LYS A 172 -10.09 -9.91 5.66
N PRO A 173 -9.07 -9.98 6.54
CA PRO A 173 -7.67 -9.89 6.15
C PRO A 173 -7.25 -11.07 5.27
N ALA A 174 -7.72 -12.28 5.57
CA ALA A 174 -7.39 -13.47 4.77
C ALA A 174 -7.88 -13.40 3.31
N PHE A 175 -9.04 -12.77 3.05
CA PHE A 175 -9.53 -12.61 1.67
C PHE A 175 -8.73 -11.52 0.95
N THR A 176 -8.54 -10.38 1.61
CA THR A 176 -7.77 -9.24 1.12
C THR A 176 -6.35 -9.68 0.75
N GLU A 177 -5.62 -10.32 1.67
CA GLU A 177 -4.24 -10.78 1.46
C GLU A 177 -4.13 -11.80 0.32
N ASN A 178 -5.02 -12.78 0.23
CA ASN A 178 -4.98 -13.76 -0.86
C ASN A 178 -5.16 -13.09 -2.22
N ARG A 179 -6.00 -12.06 -2.29
CA ARG A 179 -6.23 -11.33 -3.53
C ARG A 179 -5.02 -10.48 -3.93
N TYR A 180 -4.39 -9.79 -2.98
CA TYR A 180 -3.14 -9.08 -3.23
C TYR A 180 -1.96 -9.99 -3.53
N LYS A 181 -1.93 -11.18 -2.92
CA LYS A 181 -0.95 -12.21 -3.25
C LYS A 181 -1.07 -12.64 -4.69
N ASP A 182 -2.29 -12.87 -5.16
CA ASP A 182 -2.55 -13.21 -6.56
C ASP A 182 -2.12 -12.09 -7.51
N LEU A 183 -2.46 -10.83 -7.22
CA LEU A 183 -1.99 -9.67 -8.00
C LEU A 183 -0.45 -9.62 -8.05
N CYS A 184 0.18 -9.70 -6.89
CA CYS A 184 1.63 -9.64 -6.77
C CYS A 184 2.33 -10.77 -7.55
N GLN A 185 1.92 -12.02 -7.35
CA GLN A 185 2.61 -13.18 -7.89
C GLN A 185 2.27 -13.47 -9.35
N LYS A 186 1.01 -13.26 -9.76
CA LYS A 186 0.53 -13.65 -11.10
C LYS A 186 0.56 -12.50 -12.10
N GLU A 187 0.21 -11.30 -11.67
CA GLU A 187 0.15 -10.14 -12.58
C GLU A 187 1.49 -9.40 -12.62
N LEU A 188 2.14 -9.23 -11.46
CA LEU A 188 3.39 -8.48 -11.34
C LEU A 188 4.64 -9.37 -11.27
N PHE A 189 4.49 -10.69 -11.31
CA PHE A 189 5.58 -11.67 -11.21
C PHE A 189 6.51 -11.44 -10.00
N GLY A 190 5.97 -10.88 -8.92
CA GLY A 190 6.70 -10.53 -7.70
C GLY A 190 6.66 -11.59 -6.61
N ILE A 191 7.34 -11.31 -5.51
CA ILE A 191 7.36 -12.11 -4.29
C ILE A 191 6.53 -11.41 -3.22
N PHE A 192 5.51 -12.11 -2.72
CA PHE A 192 4.60 -11.61 -1.68
C PHE A 192 5.09 -11.97 -0.27
N PHE A 193 4.94 -11.05 0.67
CA PHE A 193 5.26 -11.22 2.09
C PHE A 193 4.03 -10.89 2.94
N THR A 194 3.45 -11.90 3.59
CA THR A 194 2.23 -11.72 4.42
C THR A 194 2.56 -11.13 5.79
N LYS A 195 3.76 -11.36 6.33
CA LYS A 195 4.19 -10.88 7.66
C LYS A 195 4.97 -9.57 7.62
N ALA A 196 4.86 -8.80 6.54
CA ALA A 196 5.50 -7.50 6.45
C ALA A 196 4.90 -6.55 7.49
N ASN A 197 5.75 -5.86 8.25
CA ASN A 197 5.30 -4.97 9.32
C ASN A 197 5.63 -3.50 9.04
N ASN A 198 6.83 -3.23 8.53
CA ASN A 198 7.30 -1.87 8.26
C ASN A 198 8.52 -1.87 7.31
N ILE A 199 8.84 -0.69 6.78
CA ILE A 199 10.14 -0.36 6.20
C ILE A 199 10.97 0.40 7.24
N ASN A 200 12.22 -0.04 7.49
CA ASN A 200 13.09 0.64 8.45
C ASN A 200 13.85 1.82 7.81
N GLU A 201 14.64 2.54 8.61
CA GLU A 201 15.44 3.70 8.17
C GLU A 201 16.49 3.37 7.10
N ASN A 202 16.86 2.10 6.98
CA ASN A 202 17.77 1.60 5.94
C ASN A 202 17.01 1.08 4.71
N LEU A 203 15.72 1.40 4.60
CA LEU A 203 14.81 0.98 3.54
C LEU A 203 14.57 -0.54 3.50
N ASN A 204 15.05 -1.32 4.47
CA ASN A 204 14.85 -2.76 4.49
C ASN A 204 13.44 -3.13 4.94
N LEU A 205 12.90 -4.21 4.38
CA LEU A 205 11.62 -4.76 4.78
C LEU A 205 11.75 -5.52 6.11
N THR A 206 10.89 -5.19 7.07
CA THR A 206 10.80 -5.92 8.35
C THR A 206 9.63 -6.90 8.32
N THR A 207 9.89 -8.17 8.64
CA THR A 207 8.93 -9.28 8.49
C THR A 207 8.57 -9.92 9.85
N SER A 208 8.23 -9.09 10.84
CA SER A 208 7.89 -9.53 12.20
C SER A 208 6.38 -9.49 12.52
N GLY A 209 5.54 -9.20 11.53
CA GLY A 209 4.10 -9.03 11.71
C GLY A 209 3.31 -10.33 11.71
N ASP A 210 1.99 -10.19 11.78
CA ASP A 210 0.99 -11.24 11.64
C ASP A 210 0.01 -10.94 10.50
N LYS A 211 -0.63 -11.99 9.98
CA LYS A 211 -1.64 -11.96 8.90
C LYS A 211 -2.94 -11.21 9.26
N ASN A 212 -3.03 -10.71 10.49
CA ASN A 212 -4.16 -9.94 10.98
C ASN A 212 -3.81 -8.45 11.13
N ASP A 213 -2.56 -8.07 10.91
CA ASP A 213 -2.10 -6.69 11.08
C ASP A 213 -2.56 -5.77 9.93
N GLY A 214 -3.06 -6.35 8.84
CA GLY A 214 -3.52 -5.62 7.67
C GLY A 214 -2.39 -5.04 6.83
N LYS A 215 -1.21 -5.67 6.89
CA LYS A 215 0.03 -5.18 6.29
C LYS A 215 0.67 -6.28 5.47
N PHE A 216 1.13 -5.93 4.28
CA PHE A 216 1.86 -6.85 3.42
C PHE A 216 2.87 -6.10 2.56
N ALA A 217 3.79 -6.84 1.95
CA ALA A 217 4.68 -6.29 0.95
C ALA A 217 4.71 -7.17 -0.30
N CYS A 218 4.84 -6.52 -1.44
CA CYS A 218 5.14 -7.17 -2.71
C CYS A 218 6.49 -6.65 -3.22
N ILE A 219 7.39 -7.58 -3.52
CA ILE A 219 8.72 -7.28 -4.09
C ILE A 219 8.65 -7.61 -5.56
N ILE A 220 8.95 -6.64 -6.41
CA ILE A 220 8.73 -6.74 -7.85
C ILE A 220 10.06 -6.43 -8.55
N PHE A 221 10.38 -7.25 -9.53
CA PHE A 221 11.64 -7.24 -10.27
C PHE A 221 11.39 -6.71 -11.69
N LYS A 222 12.42 -6.07 -12.26
CA LYS A 222 12.40 -5.51 -13.61
C LYS A 222 13.35 -6.28 -14.54
#